data_AF-A0A2N0TLY6-F1
#
_entry.id   AF-A0A2N0TLY6-F1
#
_cell.length_a   1.000
_cell.length_b   1.000
_cell.length_c   1.000
_cell.angle_alpha   90.00
_cell.angle_beta   90.00
_cell.angle_gamma   90.00
#
_symmetry.space_group_name_H-M   'P 1'
#
loop_
_entity.id
_entity.type
_entity.pdbx_description
1 polymer ?
#
loop_
_entity_poly.entity_id
_entity_poly.type
_entity_poly.pdbx_seq_one_letter_code
_entity_poly.pdbx_strand_id
1 'polypeptide(L)'
;MGEAGRELPGLARRLVRATTADEAAAWLKELNDRHGRHDDHLKERTVAKQNPMHARGRKWWRTHERLRRAYFRLVRPNRAGVLFAFRDPAVLKGGGPLPSTTNQLEGGVNAVAKRALDHHRGSSEEHMRRCREWAVYMLAERPGPMALVTPEHWRTRKGKPAGNDGPMPGTMTAVQEPTDGVDAYESGFGIRKGWAGRST
;
A
#
# COMPACT_ATOMS: atom_id res chain seq x y z
N MET A 1 -25.63 -15.05 8.53
CA MET A 1 -24.47 -14.92 9.45
C MET A 1 -24.90 -15.38 10.82
N GLY A 2 -24.29 -16.44 11.37
CA GLY A 2 -24.55 -16.86 12.75
C GLY A 2 -24.09 -15.82 13.77
N GLU A 3 -24.57 -15.95 15.00
CA GLU A 3 -24.26 -15.06 16.14
C GLU A 3 -22.75 -14.83 16.32
N ALA A 4 -21.96 -15.91 16.24
CA ALA A 4 -20.50 -15.89 16.30
C ALA A 4 -19.85 -14.95 15.25
N GLY A 5 -20.46 -14.81 14.07
CA GLY A 5 -19.97 -13.94 13.00
C GLY A 5 -20.20 -12.45 13.24
N ARG A 6 -21.24 -12.09 14.01
CA ARG A 6 -21.57 -10.70 14.37
C ARG A 6 -20.76 -10.22 15.58
N GLU A 7 -20.41 -11.14 16.44
CA GLU A 7 -19.73 -10.90 17.71
C GLU A 7 -18.24 -10.56 17.55
N LEU A 8 -17.53 -11.26 16.66
CA LEU A 8 -16.08 -11.14 16.50
C LEU A 8 -15.59 -9.74 16.06
N PRO A 9 -16.25 -9.02 15.12
CA PRO A 9 -15.85 -7.66 14.75
C PRO A 9 -15.93 -6.68 15.93
N GLY A 10 -16.92 -6.84 16.83
CA GLY A 10 -17.05 -6.00 18.02
C GLY A 10 -15.86 -6.17 18.97
N LEU A 11 -15.44 -7.41 19.21
CA LEU A 11 -14.25 -7.72 20.01
C LEU A 11 -12.98 -7.15 19.37
N ALA A 12 -12.80 -7.35 18.06
CA ALA A 12 -11.64 -6.83 17.34
C ALA A 12 -11.52 -5.30 17.42
N ARG A 13 -12.65 -4.56 17.38
CA ARG A 13 -12.65 -3.10 17.55
C ARG A 13 -12.28 -2.64 18.97
N ARG A 14 -12.51 -3.48 19.99
CA ARG A 14 -12.10 -3.17 21.37
C ARG A 14 -10.62 -3.43 21.63
N LEU A 15 -9.97 -4.27 20.82
CA LEU A 15 -8.54 -4.60 20.95
C LEU A 15 -7.68 -3.32 21.01
N VAL A 16 -7.95 -2.39 20.09
CA VAL A 16 -7.23 -1.12 19.96
C VAL A 16 -7.46 -0.13 21.11
N ARG A 17 -8.43 -0.40 21.98
CA ARG A 17 -8.74 0.40 23.17
C ARG A 17 -8.13 -0.16 24.44
N ALA A 18 -7.59 -1.38 24.41
CA ALA A 18 -6.93 -1.99 25.57
C ALA A 18 -5.52 -1.40 25.73
N THR A 19 -5.43 -0.36 26.55
CA THR A 19 -4.21 0.42 26.82
C THR A 19 -3.49 -0.07 28.09
N THR A 20 -4.21 -0.72 29.00
CA THR A 20 -3.68 -1.22 30.28
C THR A 20 -3.53 -2.75 30.32
N ALA A 21 -2.77 -3.25 31.31
CA ALA A 21 -2.50 -4.69 31.45
C ALA A 21 -3.79 -5.45 31.75
N ASP A 22 -4.61 -4.88 32.62
CA ASP A 22 -5.90 -5.44 33.02
C ASP A 22 -6.90 -5.45 31.87
N GLU A 23 -6.94 -4.38 31.04
CA GLU A 23 -7.78 -4.34 29.85
C GLU A 23 -7.38 -5.41 28.82
N ALA A 24 -6.07 -5.62 28.62
CA ALA A 24 -5.58 -6.67 27.73
C ALA A 24 -5.92 -8.07 28.25
N ALA A 25 -5.75 -8.31 29.56
CA ALA A 25 -6.13 -9.57 30.20
C ALA A 25 -7.64 -9.82 30.09
N ALA A 26 -8.47 -8.81 30.35
CA ALA A 26 -9.92 -8.88 30.20
C ALA A 26 -10.32 -9.16 28.75
N TRP A 27 -9.67 -8.52 27.78
CA TRP A 27 -9.90 -8.76 26.36
C TRP A 27 -9.55 -10.20 25.96
N LEU A 28 -8.43 -10.74 26.47
CA LEU A 28 -8.01 -12.12 26.20
C LEU A 28 -8.95 -13.14 26.83
N LYS A 29 -9.43 -12.87 28.05
CA LYS A 29 -10.47 -13.67 28.70
C LYS A 29 -11.72 -13.70 27.84
N GLU A 30 -12.18 -12.54 27.37
CA GLU A 30 -13.36 -12.45 26.51
C GLU A 30 -13.17 -13.20 25.17
N LEU A 31 -11.97 -13.15 24.57
CA LEU A 31 -11.64 -13.94 23.37
C LEU A 31 -11.76 -15.45 23.63
N ASN A 32 -11.24 -15.92 24.77
CA ASN A 32 -11.29 -17.33 25.15
C ASN A 32 -12.72 -17.78 25.48
N ASP A 33 -13.49 -16.97 26.22
CA ASP A 33 -14.89 -17.27 26.56
C ASP A 33 -15.75 -17.39 25.29
N ARG A 34 -15.55 -16.49 24.32
CA ARG A 34 -16.21 -16.54 23.00
C ARG A 34 -15.81 -17.76 22.20
N HIS A 35 -14.54 -18.17 22.27
CA HIS A 35 -14.10 -19.42 21.64
C HIS A 35 -14.78 -20.62 22.26
N GLY A 36 -14.85 -20.70 23.60
CA GLY A 36 -15.54 -21.78 24.29
C GLY A 36 -17.00 -21.91 23.87
N ARG A 37 -17.74 -20.78 23.78
CA ARG A 37 -19.15 -20.77 23.35
C ARG A 37 -19.37 -21.21 21.90
N HIS A 38 -18.38 -21.04 21.02
CA HIS A 38 -18.54 -21.27 19.59
C HIS A 38 -17.58 -22.33 19.02
N ASP A 39 -16.89 -23.10 19.88
CA ASP A 39 -15.86 -24.04 19.46
C ASP A 39 -16.44 -25.12 18.53
N ASP A 40 -17.58 -25.70 18.90
CA ASP A 40 -18.27 -26.70 18.08
C ASP A 40 -18.71 -26.13 16.74
N HIS A 41 -19.21 -24.89 16.73
CA HIS A 41 -19.56 -24.18 15.50
C HIS A 41 -18.34 -23.95 14.62
N LEU A 42 -17.19 -23.55 15.17
CA LEU A 42 -15.94 -23.39 14.42
C LEU A 42 -15.37 -24.73 13.91
N LYS A 43 -15.69 -25.83 14.59
CA LYS A 43 -15.30 -27.20 14.24
C LYS A 43 -16.24 -27.85 13.23
N GLU A 44 -17.42 -27.30 12.98
CA GLU A 44 -18.37 -27.83 12.01
C GLU A 44 -17.71 -28.05 10.63
N ARG A 45 -18.05 -29.19 10.01
CA ARG A 45 -17.50 -29.62 8.74
C ARG A 45 -18.61 -29.90 7.75
N THR A 46 -18.43 -29.39 6.53
CA THR A 46 -19.25 -29.76 5.38
C THR A 46 -18.47 -30.77 4.55
N VAL A 47 -19.11 -31.88 4.21
CA VAL A 47 -18.52 -32.92 3.36
C VAL A 47 -18.83 -32.64 1.89
N ALA A 48 -17.96 -33.10 0.99
CA ALA A 48 -18.14 -32.90 -0.46
C ALA A 48 -19.50 -33.38 -0.98
N LYS A 49 -20.02 -34.47 -0.41
CA LYS A 49 -21.33 -35.03 -0.77
C LYS A 49 -22.49 -34.05 -0.52
N GLN A 50 -22.38 -33.17 0.49
CA GLN A 50 -23.42 -32.19 0.83
C GLN A 50 -23.38 -30.95 -0.07
N ASN A 51 -22.22 -30.61 -0.63
CA ASN A 51 -22.07 -29.48 -1.56
C ASN A 51 -20.95 -29.74 -2.58
N PRO A 52 -21.22 -30.52 -3.63
CA PRO A 52 -20.21 -30.93 -4.61
C PRO A 52 -19.58 -29.74 -5.36
N MET A 53 -20.36 -28.69 -5.65
CA MET A 53 -19.88 -27.49 -6.34
C MET A 53 -18.82 -26.73 -5.53
N HIS A 54 -18.95 -26.69 -4.20
CA HIS A 54 -17.99 -26.02 -3.34
C HIS A 54 -16.78 -26.88 -2.96
N ALA A 55 -16.85 -28.19 -3.22
CA ALA A 55 -15.80 -29.14 -2.86
C ALA A 55 -14.45 -28.79 -3.49
N ARG A 56 -14.42 -28.40 -4.77
CA ARG A 56 -13.18 -28.06 -5.52
C ARG A 56 -12.08 -29.13 -5.30
N GLY A 57 -12.45 -30.41 -5.42
CA GLY A 57 -11.55 -31.55 -5.19
C GLY A 57 -11.31 -31.95 -3.72
N ARG A 58 -11.85 -31.21 -2.74
CA ARG A 58 -11.69 -31.52 -1.31
C ARG A 58 -12.75 -32.52 -0.84
N LYS A 59 -12.37 -33.47 0.04
CA LYS A 59 -13.31 -34.44 0.66
C LYS A 59 -14.24 -33.79 1.70
N TRP A 60 -13.75 -32.77 2.40
CA TRP A 60 -14.50 -31.97 3.39
C TRP A 60 -13.81 -30.61 3.57
N TRP A 61 -14.52 -29.65 4.14
CA TRP A 61 -13.97 -28.35 4.60
C TRP A 61 -14.66 -27.89 5.88
N ARG A 62 -14.09 -26.86 6.54
CA ARG A 62 -14.74 -26.21 7.68
C ARG A 62 -15.92 -25.39 7.17
N THR A 63 -17.10 -25.62 7.70
CA THR A 63 -18.34 -24.94 7.28
C THR A 63 -18.20 -23.43 7.41
N HIS A 64 -17.62 -22.97 8.51
CA HIS A 64 -17.45 -21.55 8.84
C HIS A 64 -16.01 -21.07 8.62
N GLU A 65 -15.44 -21.37 7.45
CA GLU A 65 -14.03 -21.10 7.16
C GLU A 65 -13.65 -19.62 7.32
N ARG A 66 -14.49 -18.69 6.86
CA ARG A 66 -14.26 -17.24 6.99
C ARG A 66 -14.19 -16.79 8.45
N LEU A 67 -15.15 -17.25 9.26
CA LEU A 67 -15.21 -16.93 10.68
C LEU A 67 -14.00 -17.51 11.42
N ARG A 68 -13.66 -18.77 11.14
CA ARG A 68 -12.49 -19.43 11.69
C ARG A 68 -11.20 -18.67 11.34
N ARG A 69 -11.01 -18.30 10.07
CA ARG A 69 -9.84 -17.50 9.63
C ARG A 69 -9.78 -16.16 10.37
N ALA A 70 -10.89 -15.46 10.54
CA ALA A 70 -10.94 -14.20 11.28
C ALA A 70 -10.56 -14.39 12.75
N TYR A 71 -11.07 -15.44 13.40
CA TYR A 71 -10.73 -15.76 14.79
C TYR A 71 -9.22 -16.06 14.95
N PHE A 72 -8.67 -16.93 14.10
CA PHE A 72 -7.24 -17.27 14.16
C PHE A 72 -6.32 -16.10 13.80
N ARG A 73 -6.83 -15.04 13.16
CA ARG A 73 -6.09 -13.80 12.93
C ARG A 73 -5.84 -13.02 14.22
N LEU A 74 -6.63 -13.23 15.27
CA LEU A 74 -6.40 -12.69 16.60
C LEU A 74 -5.57 -13.64 17.48
N VAL A 75 -5.85 -14.95 17.40
CA VAL A 75 -5.15 -15.95 18.22
C VAL A 75 -3.68 -16.12 17.84
N ARG A 76 -3.33 -16.07 16.56
CA ARG A 76 -1.94 -16.28 16.12
C ARG A 76 -0.99 -15.20 16.67
N PRO A 77 -1.28 -13.88 16.53
CA PRO A 77 -0.50 -12.84 17.19
C PRO A 77 -0.45 -12.97 18.71
N ASN A 78 -1.56 -13.39 19.34
CA ASN A 78 -1.58 -13.61 20.78
C ASN A 78 -0.57 -14.68 21.21
N ARG A 79 -0.57 -15.83 20.52
CA ARG A 79 0.37 -16.93 20.80
C ARG A 79 1.82 -16.55 20.54
N ALA A 80 2.06 -15.65 19.59
CA ALA A 80 3.38 -15.12 19.31
C ALA A 80 3.80 -13.98 20.26
N GLY A 81 2.94 -13.57 21.21
CA GLY A 81 3.22 -12.48 22.14
C GLY A 81 3.18 -11.07 21.54
N VAL A 82 2.74 -10.93 20.28
CA VAL A 82 2.81 -9.65 19.54
C VAL A 82 1.46 -8.94 19.40
N LEU A 83 0.37 -9.53 19.90
CA LEU A 83 -0.97 -8.93 19.77
C LEU A 83 -1.08 -7.54 20.42
N PHE A 84 -0.39 -7.36 21.55
CA PHE A 84 -0.35 -6.09 22.30
C PHE A 84 1.03 -5.42 22.22
N ALA A 85 1.82 -5.67 21.15
CA ALA A 85 3.18 -5.15 21.00
C ALA A 85 3.26 -3.61 21.08
N PHE A 86 2.18 -2.89 20.78
CA PHE A 86 2.09 -1.43 20.95
C PHE A 86 2.21 -0.96 22.41
N ARG A 87 2.15 -1.89 23.38
CA ARG A 87 2.34 -1.65 24.81
C ARG A 87 3.71 -2.08 25.34
N ASP A 88 4.52 -2.75 24.52
CA ASP A 88 5.80 -3.27 24.96
C ASP A 88 6.78 -2.11 25.23
N PRO A 89 7.21 -1.88 26.49
CA PRO A 89 8.11 -0.78 26.82
C PRO A 89 9.46 -0.87 26.09
N ALA A 90 9.89 -2.06 25.65
CA ALA A 90 11.10 -2.21 24.84
C ALA A 90 10.93 -1.57 23.44
N VAL A 91 9.72 -1.63 22.87
CA VAL A 91 9.37 -1.01 21.58
C VAL A 91 9.24 0.51 21.74
N LEU A 92 8.85 1.00 22.92
CA LEU A 92 8.61 2.42 23.20
C LEU A 92 9.88 3.25 23.44
N LYS A 93 11.06 2.63 23.55
CA LYS A 93 12.33 3.28 23.98
C LYS A 93 12.82 4.46 23.11
N GLY A 94 12.18 4.77 21.98
CA GLY A 94 12.67 5.75 21.00
C GLY A 94 11.78 6.93 20.64
N GLY A 95 10.52 7.04 21.11
CA GLY A 95 9.65 8.09 20.54
C GLY A 95 8.23 8.27 21.10
N GLY A 96 7.93 7.78 22.30
CA GLY A 96 6.60 7.89 22.90
C GLY A 96 5.69 6.68 22.63
N PRO A 97 4.43 6.70 23.13
CA PRO A 97 3.50 5.57 23.02
C PRO A 97 3.19 5.22 21.55
N LEU A 98 3.34 3.95 21.18
CA LEU A 98 3.01 3.47 19.85
C LEU A 98 1.48 3.49 19.66
N PRO A 99 0.96 4.03 18.54
CA PRO A 99 -0.47 3.98 18.29
C PRO A 99 -0.95 2.52 18.20
N SER A 100 -2.09 2.23 18.80
CA SER A 100 -2.69 0.88 18.75
C SER A 100 -3.20 0.52 17.33
N THR A 101 -3.44 1.52 16.48
CA THR A 101 -3.93 1.36 15.11
C THR A 101 -2.82 1.60 14.09
N THR A 102 -2.92 0.94 12.94
CA THR A 102 -2.04 1.18 11.79
C THR A 102 -2.42 2.43 11.00
N ASN A 103 -3.32 3.29 11.51
CA ASN A 103 -3.79 4.47 10.77
C ASN A 103 -2.65 5.43 10.41
N GLN A 104 -1.68 5.62 11.30
CA GLN A 104 -0.50 6.45 11.02
C GLN A 104 0.38 5.84 9.92
N LEU A 105 0.52 4.51 9.90
CA LEU A 105 1.27 3.80 8.87
C LEU A 105 0.53 3.85 7.53
N GLU A 106 -0.78 3.56 7.52
CA GLU A 106 -1.59 3.47 6.31
C GLU A 106 -1.89 4.85 5.70
N GLY A 107 -2.26 5.82 6.53
CA GLY A 107 -2.57 7.19 6.14
C GLY A 107 -1.34 8.09 5.98
N GLY A 108 -0.22 7.73 6.62
CA GLY A 108 1.06 8.42 6.47
C GLY A 108 1.93 7.76 5.41
N VAL A 109 2.87 6.92 5.84
CA VAL A 109 3.92 6.35 5.00
C VAL A 109 3.37 5.61 3.77
N ASN A 110 2.41 4.70 3.96
CA ASN A 110 1.85 3.93 2.84
C ASN A 110 1.06 4.81 1.87
N ALA A 111 0.33 5.81 2.36
CA ALA A 111 -0.39 6.74 1.50
C ALA A 111 0.56 7.57 0.63
N VAL A 112 1.70 8.01 1.17
CA VAL A 112 2.74 8.72 0.39
C VAL A 112 3.35 7.77 -0.65
N ALA A 113 3.72 6.55 -0.25
CA ALA A 113 4.28 5.56 -1.17
C ALA A 113 3.30 5.17 -2.29
N LYS A 114 2.01 5.00 -1.98
CA LYS A 114 0.96 4.72 -2.97
C LYS A 114 0.80 5.88 -3.95
N ARG A 115 0.72 7.13 -3.46
CA ARG A 115 0.64 8.32 -4.32
C ARG A 115 1.85 8.45 -5.25
N ALA A 116 3.05 8.15 -4.77
CA ALA A 116 4.25 8.12 -5.61
C ALA A 116 4.12 7.08 -6.73
N LEU A 117 3.63 5.87 -6.43
CA LEU A 117 3.38 4.86 -7.47
C LEU A 117 2.29 5.28 -8.46
N ASP A 118 1.22 5.92 -7.98
CA ASP A 118 0.13 6.40 -8.83
C ASP A 118 0.61 7.47 -9.82
N HIS A 119 1.46 8.41 -9.38
CA HIS A 119 2.05 9.43 -10.25
C HIS A 119 3.03 8.86 -11.28
N HIS A 120 3.64 7.69 -11.01
CA HIS A 120 4.62 7.04 -11.88
C HIS A 120 4.05 5.81 -12.61
N ARG A 121 2.72 5.72 -12.73
CA ARG A 121 2.04 4.61 -13.40
C ARG A 121 2.49 4.46 -14.86
N GLY A 122 2.58 3.22 -15.33
CA GLY A 122 3.05 2.90 -16.69
C GLY A 122 4.58 2.85 -16.83
N SER A 123 5.32 3.09 -15.74
CA SER A 123 6.77 2.89 -15.69
C SER A 123 7.15 1.42 -15.51
N SER A 124 8.41 1.08 -15.77
CA SER A 124 8.95 -0.26 -15.49
C SER A 124 8.88 -0.60 -14.00
N GLU A 125 8.88 -1.89 -13.67
CA GLU A 125 8.89 -2.36 -12.28
C GLU A 125 10.09 -1.80 -11.50
N GLU A 126 11.27 -1.76 -12.13
CA GLU A 126 12.48 -1.18 -11.54
C GLU A 126 12.31 0.30 -11.20
N HIS A 127 11.69 1.07 -12.09
CA HIS A 127 11.43 2.49 -11.86
C HIS A 127 10.41 2.69 -10.72
N MET A 128 9.31 1.94 -10.73
CA MET A 128 8.30 1.98 -9.66
C MET A 128 8.91 1.62 -8.30
N ARG A 129 9.76 0.60 -8.25
CA ARG A 129 10.50 0.23 -7.04
C ARG A 129 11.37 1.38 -6.55
N ARG A 130 12.14 2.01 -7.44
CA ARG A 130 13.00 3.15 -7.09
C ARG A 130 12.21 4.37 -6.62
N CYS A 131 11.07 4.68 -7.24
CA CYS A 131 10.18 5.75 -6.77
C CYS A 131 9.63 5.45 -5.37
N ARG A 132 9.27 4.19 -5.08
CA ARG A 132 8.81 3.79 -3.75
C ARG A 132 9.92 3.87 -2.70
N GLU A 133 11.11 3.38 -3.03
CA GLU A 133 12.30 3.48 -2.17
C GLU A 133 12.63 4.94 -1.87
N TRP A 134 12.61 5.81 -2.89
CA TRP A 134 12.80 7.25 -2.74
C TRP A 134 11.73 7.90 -1.85
N ALA A 135 10.45 7.57 -2.06
CA ALA A 135 9.36 8.12 -1.27
C ALA A 135 9.47 7.76 0.22
N VAL A 136 9.88 6.52 0.53
CA VAL A 136 10.12 6.08 1.92
C VAL A 136 11.39 6.73 2.49
N TYR A 137 12.46 6.83 1.70
CA TYR A 137 13.71 7.48 2.12
C TYR A 137 13.49 8.93 2.54
N MET A 138 12.72 9.69 1.77
CA MET A 138 12.40 11.09 2.07
C MET A 138 11.56 11.28 3.34
N LEU A 139 10.95 10.22 3.88
CA LEU A 139 10.20 10.22 5.15
C LEU A 139 11.05 9.85 6.36
N ALA A 140 12.34 9.50 6.18
CA ALA A 140 13.25 9.24 7.30
C ALA A 140 13.45 10.50 8.16
N GLU A 141 13.92 10.34 9.40
CA GLU A 141 14.15 11.48 10.32
C GLU A 141 15.12 12.52 9.75
N ARG A 142 16.13 12.06 8.99
CA ARG A 142 17.17 12.90 8.38
C ARG A 142 17.49 12.41 6.97
N PRO A 143 16.66 12.71 5.96
CA PRO A 143 16.96 12.34 4.59
C PRO A 143 18.11 13.23 4.10
N GLY A 144 19.12 12.61 3.49
CA GLY A 144 20.28 13.27 2.89
C GLY A 144 20.33 13.07 1.38
N PRO A 145 19.31 13.52 0.61
CA PRO A 145 19.19 13.20 -0.81
C PRO A 145 20.42 13.61 -1.62
N MET A 146 21.07 14.72 -1.24
CA MET A 146 22.28 15.19 -1.90
C MET A 146 23.50 14.30 -1.67
N ALA A 147 23.56 13.57 -0.55
CA ALA A 147 24.65 12.63 -0.29
C ALA A 147 24.61 11.41 -1.23
N LEU A 148 23.45 11.12 -1.83
CA LEU A 148 23.28 10.06 -2.83
C LEU A 148 23.73 10.51 -4.23
N VAL A 149 23.86 11.82 -4.48
CA VAL A 149 24.25 12.37 -5.78
C VAL A 149 25.77 12.52 -5.83
N THR A 150 26.47 11.46 -6.24
CA THR A 150 27.90 11.55 -6.51
C THR A 150 28.21 12.17 -7.89
N PRO A 151 29.38 12.79 -8.09
CA PRO A 151 29.80 13.33 -9.39
C PRO A 151 29.77 12.32 -10.55
N GLU A 152 29.93 11.03 -10.25
CA GLU A 152 29.87 9.94 -11.23
C GLU A 152 28.47 9.80 -11.86
N HIS A 153 27.39 10.08 -11.12
CA HIS A 153 26.03 10.04 -11.66
C HIS A 153 25.77 11.10 -12.74
N TRP A 154 26.50 12.22 -12.70
CA TRP A 154 26.43 13.23 -13.76
C TRP A 154 27.15 12.77 -15.04
N ARG A 155 28.09 11.83 -14.94
CA ARG A 155 28.83 11.28 -16.09
C ARG A 155 28.02 10.23 -16.85
N THR A 156 27.12 9.50 -16.18
CA THR A 156 26.32 8.41 -16.77
C THR A 156 25.16 8.86 -17.65
N ARG A 157 24.88 10.17 -17.74
CA ARG A 157 23.84 10.72 -18.63
C ARG A 157 24.39 10.97 -20.04
N LYS A 158 25.07 9.99 -20.63
CA LYS A 158 25.46 10.02 -22.05
C LYS A 158 24.82 8.84 -22.78
N GLY A 159 23.55 9.04 -23.09
CA GLY A 159 22.77 8.18 -23.97
C GLY A 159 21.36 8.71 -24.03
N LYS A 160 21.02 9.47 -25.07
CA LYS A 160 19.63 9.57 -25.53
C LYS A 160 19.20 8.10 -25.73
N PRO A 161 18.07 7.60 -25.18
CA PRO A 161 17.56 6.32 -25.67
C PRO A 161 17.53 6.44 -27.18
N ALA A 162 18.10 5.47 -27.90
CA ALA A 162 18.13 5.52 -29.35
C ALA A 162 16.71 5.79 -29.82
N GLY A 163 16.49 6.97 -30.39
CA GLY A 163 15.25 7.27 -31.08
C GLY A 163 15.13 6.18 -32.14
N ASN A 164 14.04 5.43 -32.10
CA ASN A 164 13.71 4.62 -33.26
C ASN A 164 13.23 5.63 -34.30
N ASP A 165 14.16 6.16 -35.08
CA ASP A 165 13.94 7.25 -36.05
C ASP A 165 13.22 6.73 -37.31
N GLY A 166 12.11 6.05 -37.12
CA GLY A 166 11.30 5.52 -38.21
C GLY A 166 9.86 5.29 -37.75
N PRO A 167 8.86 5.97 -38.35
CA PRO A 167 7.48 5.55 -38.18
C PRO A 167 7.34 4.13 -38.73
N MET A 168 6.77 3.22 -37.92
CA MET A 168 6.38 1.90 -38.41
C MET A 168 5.33 2.10 -39.51
N PRO A 169 5.50 1.52 -40.72
CA PRO A 169 4.55 1.74 -41.81
C PRO A 169 3.19 1.18 -41.39
N GLY A 170 2.22 2.08 -41.16
CA GLY A 170 0.85 1.72 -40.77
C GLY A 170 0.19 2.55 -39.67
N THR A 171 0.90 3.48 -39.00
CA THR A 171 0.27 4.30 -37.94
C THR A 171 0.16 5.77 -38.38
N MET A 172 -0.94 6.17 -39.01
CA MET A 172 -1.21 7.55 -39.48
C MET A 172 -1.54 8.55 -38.35
N THR A 173 -0.92 8.42 -37.17
CA THR A 173 -1.21 9.29 -36.01
C THR A 173 0.02 9.64 -35.17
N ALA A 174 1.23 9.54 -35.72
CA ALA A 174 2.41 10.12 -35.09
C ALA A 174 2.56 11.58 -35.55
N VAL A 175 2.63 12.51 -34.59
CA VAL A 175 3.09 13.88 -34.85
C VAL A 175 4.54 13.79 -35.29
N GLN A 176 4.84 14.34 -36.47
CA GLN A 176 6.19 14.35 -37.03
C GLN A 176 7.03 15.36 -36.22
N GLU A 177 8.05 14.89 -35.50
CA GLU A 177 9.00 15.80 -34.86
C GLU A 177 9.86 16.49 -35.94
N PRO A 178 10.24 17.77 -35.76
CA PRO A 178 11.14 18.45 -36.68
C PRO A 178 12.49 17.73 -36.74
N THR A 179 13.02 17.55 -37.96
CA THR A 179 14.37 17.03 -38.16
C THR A 179 15.41 17.91 -37.45
N ASP A 180 16.35 17.29 -36.73
CA ASP A 180 17.45 17.98 -36.07
C ASP A 180 18.19 18.90 -37.08
N GLY A 181 18.25 20.20 -36.77
CA GLY A 181 18.91 21.22 -37.61
C GLY A 181 17.96 22.08 -38.46
N VAL A 182 16.64 21.82 -38.46
CA VAL A 182 15.64 22.71 -39.05
C VAL A 182 15.05 23.58 -37.94
N ASP A 183 15.33 24.89 -37.95
CA ASP A 183 14.70 25.85 -37.04
C ASP A 183 13.24 26.09 -37.46
N ALA A 184 12.34 25.23 -36.97
CA ALA A 184 10.89 25.34 -37.16
C ALA A 184 10.25 26.37 -36.19
N TYR A 185 10.96 27.43 -35.82
CA TYR A 185 10.39 28.55 -35.09
C TYR A 185 9.58 29.46 -36.04
N GLU A 186 8.34 29.03 -36.35
CA GLU A 186 7.33 29.97 -36.84
C GLU A 186 6.82 30.80 -35.65
N SER A 187 6.95 32.13 -35.77
CA SER A 187 6.72 33.15 -34.74
C SER A 187 5.23 33.37 -34.38
N GLY A 188 4.47 32.30 -34.20
CA GLY A 188 3.00 32.33 -34.04
C GLY A 188 2.46 32.36 -32.61
N PHE A 189 3.28 32.14 -31.57
CA PHE A 189 2.80 31.99 -30.17
C PHE A 189 3.37 33.03 -29.19
N GLY A 190 3.71 34.23 -29.67
CA GLY A 190 4.06 35.38 -28.83
C GLY A 190 2.85 36.29 -28.53
N ILE A 191 2.71 36.70 -27.27
CA ILE A 191 1.72 37.69 -26.81
C ILE A 191 1.81 38.96 -27.68
N ARG A 192 0.73 39.29 -28.41
CA ARG A 192 0.67 40.51 -29.23
C ARG A 192 0.61 41.75 -28.35
N LYS A 193 1.67 42.56 -28.33
CA LYS A 193 1.61 43.94 -27.83
C LYS A 193 0.85 44.79 -28.86
N GLY A 194 -0.23 45.44 -28.40
CA GLY A 194 -1.09 46.26 -29.24
C GLY A 194 -0.37 47.43 -29.92
N TRP A 195 -0.89 47.82 -31.09
CA TRP A 195 -0.40 48.93 -31.89
C TRP A 195 -0.80 50.26 -31.23
N ALA A 196 0.18 51.04 -30.76
CA ALA A 196 0.00 52.44 -30.38
C ALA A 196 0.25 53.30 -31.63
N GLY A 197 -0.83 53.88 -32.18
CA GLY A 197 -0.77 54.77 -33.33
C GLY A 197 0.18 55.94 -33.08
N ARG A 198 0.94 56.33 -34.12
CA ARG A 198 1.62 57.62 -34.14
C ARG A 198 0.72 58.63 -34.85
N SER A 199 0.35 59.65 -34.10
CA SER A 199 -0.07 60.95 -34.59
C SER A 199 1.13 61.68 -35.21
N THR A 200 1.00 62.03 -36.49
CA THR A 200 1.44 63.30 -37.09
C THR A 200 0.61 63.51 -38.33
#